data_AF-A0A2G4F156-F1
#
_entry.id   AF-A0A2G4F156-F1
#
_cell.length_a   1.000
_cell.length_b   1.000
_cell.length_c   1.000
_cell.angle_alpha   90.00
_cell.angle_beta   90.00
_cell.angle_gamma   90.00
#
_symmetry.space_group_name_H-M   'P 1'
#
loop_
_entity.id
_entity.type
_entity.pdbx_description
1 polymer ?
#
loop_
_entity_poly.entity_id
_entity_poly.type
_entity_poly.pdbx_seq_one_letter_code
_entity_poly.pdbx_strand_id
1 'polypeptide(L)'
;MKLSSARRILAPFLISVLLLVTSCGKAPEPSRWDKAQQESTQKPGKANQNKTDQSSAQNQNLPKKAVAGGKLNKYFPSSGDGFDRVFAQEKSGFAEAKLNKGGKNVAMLSINDIAGNPKAGDKFQSSTKQIGGYPAVTQGANGTAVLVANRYQVKVQSRDASFSASDREDWLSKFNLSGLASVK
;
A
#
# COMPACT_ATOMS: atom_id res chain seq x y z
N MET A 1 43.40 -55.16 50.80
CA MET A 1 42.89 -54.70 49.48
C MET A 1 42.49 -53.25 49.59
N LYS A 2 43.10 -52.38 48.76
CA LYS A 2 42.91 -50.92 48.78
C LYS A 2 41.65 -50.55 47.99
N LEU A 3 40.62 -50.01 48.65
CA LEU A 3 39.45 -49.44 47.98
C LEU A 3 39.85 -48.12 47.32
N SER A 4 39.96 -48.15 46.01
CA SER A 4 40.48 -47.09 45.15
C SER A 4 39.51 -45.89 45.03
N SER A 5 40.12 -44.71 45.01
CA SER A 5 39.61 -43.34 44.94
C SER A 5 38.58 -42.96 43.86
N ALA A 6 37.96 -43.93 43.18
CA ALA A 6 37.02 -43.71 42.08
C ALA A 6 35.66 -43.11 42.52
N ARG A 7 35.31 -43.17 43.81
CA ARG A 7 34.00 -42.72 44.32
C ARG A 7 33.91 -41.22 44.64
N ARG A 8 35.04 -40.50 44.70
CA ARG A 8 35.08 -39.07 45.08
C ARG A 8 34.95 -38.10 43.89
N ILE A 9 35.01 -38.60 42.66
CA ILE A 9 34.93 -37.77 41.44
C ILE A 9 33.53 -37.86 40.79
N LEU A 10 32.76 -38.90 41.09
CA LEU A 10 31.43 -39.12 40.52
C LEU A 10 30.35 -38.17 41.06
N ALA A 11 30.44 -37.76 42.33
CA ALA A 11 29.45 -36.90 42.97
C ALA A 11 29.39 -35.46 42.40
N PRO A 12 30.50 -34.72 42.22
CA PRO A 12 30.43 -33.38 41.64
C PRO A 12 30.12 -33.39 40.13
N PHE A 13 30.47 -34.48 39.42
CA PHE A 13 30.21 -34.61 37.99
C PHE A 13 28.71 -34.80 37.69
N LEU A 14 28.00 -35.56 38.53
CA LEU A 14 26.54 -35.76 38.38
C LEU A 14 25.73 -34.49 38.70
N ILE A 15 26.19 -33.66 39.64
CA ILE A 15 25.54 -32.38 39.98
C ILE A 15 25.74 -31.34 38.86
N SER A 16 26.90 -31.34 38.19
CA SER A 16 27.17 -30.42 37.08
C SER A 16 26.36 -30.75 35.81
N VAL A 17 25.94 -32.00 35.62
CA VAL A 17 25.09 -32.42 34.48
C VAL A 17 23.62 -32.08 34.71
N LEU A 18 23.13 -32.06 35.96
CA LEU A 18 21.74 -31.69 36.27
C LEU A 18 21.47 -30.16 36.15
N LEU A 19 22.48 -29.30 36.22
CA LEU A 19 22.33 -27.84 36.13
C LEU A 19 22.29 -27.30 34.69
N LEU A 20 22.48 -28.15 33.67
CA LEU A 20 22.55 -27.74 32.25
C LEU A 20 21.21 -27.85 31.49
N VAL A 21 20.11 -28.22 32.16
CA VAL A 21 18.83 -28.54 31.48
C VAL A 21 17.69 -27.53 31.72
N THR A 22 17.93 -26.41 32.39
CA THR A 22 16.88 -25.40 32.68
C THR A 22 16.95 -24.15 31.80
N SER A 23 17.33 -24.29 30.53
CA SER A 23 17.16 -23.24 29.52
C SER A 23 16.01 -23.62 28.59
N CYS A 24 14.77 -23.41 29.06
CA CYS A 24 13.58 -23.36 28.20
C CYS A 24 13.73 -22.18 27.22
N GLY A 25 14.32 -22.45 26.05
CA GLY A 25 14.16 -21.59 24.89
C GLY A 25 12.72 -21.69 24.41
N LYS A 26 11.89 -20.68 24.70
CA LYS A 26 10.61 -20.53 24.01
C LYS A 26 10.92 -20.42 22.52
N ALA A 27 10.35 -21.33 21.72
CA ALA A 27 10.37 -21.20 20.27
C ALA A 27 9.87 -19.78 19.91
N PRO A 28 10.49 -19.09 18.93
CA PRO A 28 10.02 -17.79 18.51
C PRO A 28 8.56 -17.94 18.08
N GLU A 29 7.64 -17.25 18.76
CA GLU A 29 6.29 -17.14 18.24
C GLU A 29 6.38 -16.50 16.85
N PRO A 30 5.65 -17.04 15.87
CA PRO A 30 5.64 -16.46 14.53
C PRO A 30 5.21 -15.01 14.65
N SER A 31 6.12 -14.12 14.29
CA SER A 31 5.87 -12.68 14.32
C SER A 31 4.74 -12.40 13.34
N ARG A 32 3.88 -11.42 13.63
CA ARG A 32 2.85 -10.93 12.68
C ARG A 32 3.45 -10.56 11.31
N TRP A 33 4.75 -10.26 11.28
CA TRP A 33 5.50 -9.95 10.07
C TRP A 33 5.90 -11.21 9.27
N ASP A 34 6.03 -12.37 9.90
CA ASP A 34 6.36 -13.63 9.20
C ASP A 34 5.23 -14.08 8.28
N LYS A 35 3.97 -13.87 8.70
CA LYS A 35 2.79 -14.05 7.83
C LYS A 35 2.81 -13.08 6.64
N ALA A 36 3.08 -11.80 6.89
CA ALA A 36 3.16 -10.80 5.83
C ALA A 36 4.31 -11.08 4.85
N GLN A 37 5.42 -11.65 5.33
CA GLN A 37 6.57 -12.00 4.51
C GLN A 37 6.31 -13.28 3.69
N GLN A 38 5.60 -14.27 4.24
CA GLN A 38 5.13 -15.42 3.45
C GLN A 38 4.13 -15.03 2.36
N GLU A 39 3.16 -14.17 2.65
CA GLU A 39 2.18 -13.68 1.66
C GLU A 39 2.84 -12.88 0.52
N SER A 40 3.94 -12.17 0.80
CA SER A 40 4.65 -11.38 -0.21
C SER A 40 5.72 -12.18 -0.98
N THR A 41 6.21 -13.30 -0.44
CA THR A 41 7.25 -14.13 -1.07
C THR A 41 6.68 -15.31 -1.87
N GLN A 42 5.38 -15.61 -1.75
CA GLN A 42 4.72 -16.53 -2.66
C GLN A 42 4.65 -15.91 -4.07
N LYS A 43 5.61 -16.32 -4.90
CA LYS A 43 5.62 -16.16 -6.36
C LYS A 43 4.21 -16.48 -6.89
N PRO A 44 3.58 -15.65 -7.74
CA PRO A 44 2.26 -15.97 -8.26
C PRO A 44 2.38 -17.25 -9.09
N GLY A 45 1.96 -18.36 -8.50
CA GLY A 45 1.79 -19.63 -9.17
C GLY A 45 0.84 -19.43 -10.34
N LYS A 46 1.17 -20.03 -11.48
CA LYS A 46 0.31 -20.07 -12.65
C LYS A 46 -0.99 -20.77 -12.28
N ALA A 47 -1.97 -20.00 -11.79
CA ALA A 47 -3.31 -20.49 -11.56
C ALA A 47 -4.00 -20.65 -12.92
N ASN A 48 -4.53 -21.85 -13.13
CA ASN A 48 -5.38 -22.26 -14.24
C ASN A 48 -6.32 -21.12 -14.68
N GLN A 49 -6.15 -20.68 -15.93
CA GLN A 49 -7.23 -20.10 -16.71
C GLN A 49 -8.31 -21.19 -16.83
N ASN A 50 -9.36 -21.11 -16.01
CA ASN A 50 -10.70 -21.66 -16.27
C ASN A 50 -11.54 -21.56 -15.00
N LYS A 51 -11.95 -20.34 -14.64
CA LYS A 51 -13.25 -20.12 -14.00
C LYS A 51 -13.73 -18.71 -14.32
N THR A 52 -14.75 -18.67 -15.16
CA THR A 52 -15.47 -17.49 -15.60
C THR A 52 -16.24 -16.92 -14.41
N ASP A 53 -15.62 -16.02 -13.65
CA ASP A 53 -16.36 -15.12 -12.76
C ASP A 53 -17.00 -14.04 -13.63
N GLN A 54 -18.25 -14.29 -14.03
CA GLN A 54 -19.14 -13.31 -14.64
C GLN A 54 -19.58 -12.26 -13.60
N SER A 55 -18.64 -11.43 -13.16
CA SER A 55 -18.90 -10.15 -12.48
C SER A 55 -17.78 -9.11 -12.67
N SER A 56 -16.78 -9.39 -13.51
CA SER A 56 -15.61 -8.52 -13.77
C SER A 56 -15.45 -8.14 -15.26
N ALA A 57 -16.54 -8.10 -16.02
CA ALA A 57 -16.52 -7.94 -17.48
C ALA A 57 -16.16 -6.53 -18.01
N GLN A 58 -15.47 -5.68 -17.24
CA GLN A 58 -15.08 -4.33 -17.71
C GLN A 58 -13.58 -4.07 -17.82
N ASN A 59 -12.70 -5.02 -17.47
CA ASN A 59 -11.26 -4.74 -17.39
C ASN A 59 -10.36 -5.71 -18.19
N GLN A 60 -10.93 -6.45 -19.15
CA GLN A 60 -10.16 -7.43 -19.95
C GLN A 60 -9.22 -6.79 -20.99
N ASN A 61 -9.24 -5.46 -21.16
CA ASN A 61 -8.50 -4.75 -22.19
C ASN A 61 -7.53 -3.69 -21.67
N LEU A 62 -7.31 -3.62 -20.34
CA LEU A 62 -6.35 -2.68 -19.79
C LEU A 62 -4.97 -3.32 -19.66
N PRO A 63 -3.91 -2.61 -20.08
CA PRO A 63 -2.56 -3.14 -19.97
C PRO A 63 -2.19 -3.54 -18.56
N LYS A 64 -1.64 -4.76 -18.43
CA LYS A 64 -1.19 -5.32 -17.15
C LYS A 64 0.07 -4.63 -16.61
N LYS A 65 0.77 -3.86 -17.45
CA LYS A 65 2.00 -3.17 -17.09
C LYS A 65 1.68 -1.81 -16.50
N ALA A 66 2.16 -1.58 -15.28
CA ALA A 66 2.01 -0.31 -14.60
C ALA A 66 2.75 0.83 -15.35
N VAL A 67 2.13 2.01 -15.40
CA VAL A 67 2.73 3.22 -15.99
C VAL A 67 3.86 3.74 -15.09
N ALA A 68 4.98 4.17 -15.67
CA ALA A 68 6.06 4.78 -14.90
C ALA A 68 5.58 6.07 -14.19
N GLY A 69 5.90 6.22 -12.90
CA GLY A 69 5.44 7.33 -12.05
C GLY A 69 5.65 8.71 -12.65
N GLY A 70 6.84 9.00 -13.18
CA GLY A 70 7.10 10.31 -13.81
C GLY A 70 6.26 10.62 -15.05
N LYS A 71 5.71 9.61 -15.74
CA LYS A 71 4.74 9.84 -16.82
C LYS A 71 3.37 10.30 -16.29
N LEU A 72 3.08 10.06 -15.02
CA LEU A 72 1.84 10.47 -14.36
C LEU A 72 1.87 11.94 -13.92
N ASN A 73 3.05 12.54 -13.74
CA ASN A 73 3.22 13.91 -13.24
C ASN A 73 2.47 14.97 -14.04
N LYS A 74 2.38 14.80 -15.36
CA LYS A 74 1.66 15.73 -16.26
C LYS A 74 0.14 15.78 -16.03
N TYR A 75 -0.41 14.83 -15.26
CA TYR A 75 -1.83 14.83 -14.91
C TYR A 75 -2.12 15.49 -13.57
N PHE A 76 -1.08 15.84 -12.80
CA PHE A 76 -1.24 16.57 -11.55
C PHE A 76 -1.57 18.05 -11.82
N PRO A 77 -2.39 18.67 -10.97
CA PRO A 77 -2.67 20.10 -11.05
C PRO A 77 -1.39 20.91 -10.86
N SER A 78 -1.22 21.98 -11.62
CA SER A 78 -0.09 22.92 -11.54
C SER A 78 0.02 23.56 -10.16
N SER A 79 1.21 24.06 -9.80
CA SER A 79 1.33 25.08 -8.76
C SER A 79 0.60 26.36 -9.18
N GLY A 80 0.05 27.10 -8.22
CA GLY A 80 -0.78 28.28 -8.48
C GLY A 80 -1.69 28.61 -7.29
N ASP A 81 -2.36 29.77 -7.32
CA ASP A 81 -3.32 30.19 -6.29
C ASP A 81 -2.75 30.20 -4.85
N GLY A 82 -1.45 30.47 -4.71
CA GLY A 82 -0.74 30.41 -3.41
C GLY A 82 -0.41 29.01 -2.91
N PHE A 83 -0.50 28.00 -3.79
CA PHE A 83 -0.10 26.62 -3.52
C PHE A 83 1.10 26.18 -4.36
N ASP A 84 2.00 25.45 -3.73
CA ASP A 84 3.16 24.83 -4.36
C ASP A 84 3.00 23.31 -4.40
N ARG A 85 3.08 22.72 -5.59
CA ARG A 85 3.14 21.26 -5.76
C ARG A 85 4.60 20.81 -5.83
N VAL A 86 4.99 19.89 -4.95
CA VAL A 86 6.33 19.31 -4.91
C VAL A 86 6.25 17.79 -4.97
N PHE A 87 6.77 17.17 -6.04
CA PHE A 87 6.81 15.70 -6.15
C PHE A 87 7.70 15.10 -5.05
N ALA A 88 7.20 14.08 -4.37
CA ALA A 88 7.84 13.45 -3.22
C ALA A 88 8.20 11.99 -3.47
N GLN A 89 7.41 11.29 -4.29
CA GLN A 89 7.69 9.90 -4.64
C GLN A 89 7.20 9.59 -6.05
N GLU A 90 8.04 8.91 -6.80
CA GLU A 90 7.72 8.40 -8.13
C GLU A 90 8.26 6.98 -8.24
N LYS A 91 7.40 6.04 -8.64
CA LYS A 91 7.77 4.65 -8.90
C LYS A 91 6.84 4.07 -9.96
N SER A 92 7.10 2.84 -10.41
CA SER A 92 6.18 2.18 -11.33
C SER A 92 4.79 2.08 -10.72
N GLY A 93 3.80 2.61 -11.43
CA GLY A 93 2.40 2.66 -11.05
C GLY A 93 2.03 3.71 -10.02
N PHE A 94 2.93 4.61 -9.63
CA PHE A 94 2.63 5.56 -8.57
C PHE A 94 3.41 6.86 -8.69
N ALA A 95 2.70 7.96 -8.50
CA ALA A 95 3.28 9.28 -8.28
C ALA A 95 2.57 9.94 -7.10
N GLU A 96 3.32 10.67 -6.29
CA GLU A 96 2.81 11.43 -5.17
C GLU A 96 3.50 12.80 -5.08
N ALA A 97 2.71 13.84 -4.82
CA ALA A 97 3.17 15.19 -4.62
C ALA A 97 2.62 15.77 -3.32
N LYS A 98 3.45 16.53 -2.62
CA LYS A 98 3.03 17.43 -1.56
C LYS A 98 2.33 18.63 -2.20
N LEU A 99 1.27 19.07 -1.56
CA LEU A 99 0.63 20.35 -1.81
C LEU A 99 0.91 21.24 -0.61
N ASN A 100 1.71 22.27 -0.82
CA ASN A 100 2.07 23.22 0.21
C ASN A 100 1.28 24.52 0.04
N LYS A 101 0.89 25.16 1.14
CA LYS A 101 0.31 26.50 1.18
C LYS A 101 1.07 27.31 2.23
N GLY A 102 1.66 28.43 1.84
CA GLY A 102 2.51 29.23 2.74
C GLY A 102 3.65 28.41 3.37
N GLY A 103 4.30 27.54 2.59
CA GLY A 103 5.40 26.69 3.05
C GLY A 103 5.00 25.47 3.90
N LYS A 104 3.74 25.36 4.32
CA LYS A 104 3.23 24.20 5.07
C LYS A 104 2.60 23.16 4.14
N ASN A 105 2.94 21.89 4.34
CA ASN A 105 2.24 20.79 3.66
C ASN A 105 0.81 20.66 4.18
N VAL A 106 -0.17 20.97 3.34
CA VAL A 106 -1.60 20.92 3.69
C VAL A 106 -2.29 19.68 3.13
N ALA A 107 -1.77 19.07 2.06
CA ALA A 107 -2.29 17.83 1.50
C ALA A 107 -1.23 17.03 0.73
N MET A 108 -1.51 15.74 0.54
CA MET A 108 -0.82 14.87 -0.42
C MET A 108 -1.74 14.58 -1.59
N LEU A 109 -1.20 14.76 -2.79
CA LEU A 109 -1.81 14.45 -4.08
C LEU A 109 -1.19 13.16 -4.58
N SER A 110 -1.97 12.21 -5.08
CA SER A 110 -1.41 10.95 -5.60
C SER A 110 -2.21 10.39 -6.78
N ILE A 111 -1.49 9.71 -7.68
CA ILE A 111 -2.07 8.88 -8.75
C ILE A 111 -1.47 7.49 -8.59
N ASN A 112 -2.34 6.49 -8.42
CA ASN A 112 -1.98 5.09 -8.31
C ASN A 112 -2.61 4.29 -9.45
N ASP A 113 -1.79 3.64 -10.27
CA ASP A 113 -2.17 2.70 -11.30
C ASP A 113 -2.43 1.33 -10.67
N ILE A 114 -3.70 0.91 -10.67
CA ILE A 114 -4.13 -0.34 -10.05
C ILE A 114 -4.06 -1.54 -11.01
N ALA A 115 -3.36 -1.45 -12.15
CA ALA A 115 -3.17 -2.57 -13.08
C ALA A 115 -2.65 -3.85 -12.41
N GLY A 116 -1.75 -3.71 -11.42
CA GLY A 116 -1.22 -4.84 -10.63
C GLY A 116 -2.13 -5.29 -9.48
N ASN A 117 -3.18 -4.54 -9.15
CA ASN A 117 -4.15 -4.87 -8.11
C ASN A 117 -5.56 -4.32 -8.44
N PRO A 118 -6.27 -4.90 -9.43
CA PRO A 118 -7.55 -4.36 -9.89
C PRO A 118 -8.65 -4.30 -8.81
N LYS A 119 -8.58 -5.18 -7.79
CA LYS A 119 -9.52 -5.19 -6.65
C LYS A 119 -9.51 -3.88 -5.85
N ALA A 120 -8.47 -3.07 -5.97
CA ALA A 120 -8.46 -1.72 -5.39
C ALA A 120 -9.60 -0.82 -5.94
N GLY A 121 -10.14 -1.14 -7.12
CA GLY A 121 -11.28 -0.46 -7.74
C GLY A 121 -12.64 -0.85 -7.15
N ASP A 122 -12.76 -1.98 -6.46
CA ASP A 122 -14.06 -2.52 -6.02
C ASP A 122 -14.80 -1.56 -5.09
N LYS A 123 -14.06 -0.82 -4.25
CA LYS A 123 -14.62 0.19 -3.34
C LYS A 123 -15.37 1.32 -4.04
N PHE A 124 -15.19 1.51 -5.34
CA PHE A 124 -15.85 2.56 -6.13
C PHE A 124 -17.16 2.09 -6.77
N GLN A 125 -17.42 0.78 -6.82
CA GLN A 125 -18.57 0.20 -7.53
C GLN A 125 -19.92 0.64 -6.95
N SER A 126 -19.99 0.80 -5.62
CA SER A 126 -21.19 1.25 -4.92
C SER A 126 -21.26 2.77 -4.74
N SER A 127 -20.31 3.53 -5.30
CA SER A 127 -20.31 4.97 -5.13
C SER A 127 -21.44 5.63 -5.89
N THR A 128 -22.24 6.42 -5.19
CA THR A 128 -23.22 7.34 -5.76
C THR A 128 -22.65 8.74 -6.01
N LYS A 129 -21.44 9.02 -5.52
CA LYS A 129 -20.78 10.31 -5.65
C LYS A 129 -19.85 10.31 -6.86
N GLN A 130 -19.83 11.41 -7.60
CA GLN A 130 -18.90 11.62 -8.71
C GLN A 130 -18.15 12.93 -8.58
N ILE A 131 -16.91 12.93 -9.05
CA ILE A 131 -16.07 14.13 -9.19
C ILE A 131 -15.45 14.08 -10.57
N GLY A 132 -15.64 15.13 -11.37
CA GLY A 132 -15.20 15.15 -12.77
C GLY A 132 -15.81 14.04 -13.64
N GLY A 133 -17.00 13.54 -13.28
CA GLY A 133 -17.68 12.43 -13.98
C GLY A 133 -17.19 11.03 -13.61
N TYR A 134 -16.27 10.91 -12.64
CA TYR A 134 -15.72 9.62 -12.20
C TYR A 134 -16.22 9.27 -10.79
N PRO A 135 -16.46 7.98 -10.48
CA PRO A 135 -16.92 7.57 -9.16
C PRO A 135 -15.89 7.95 -8.10
N ALA A 136 -16.38 8.52 -7.00
CA ALA A 136 -15.57 9.10 -5.93
C ALA A 136 -15.93 8.48 -4.57
N VAL A 137 -14.94 8.26 -3.72
CA VAL A 137 -15.16 7.73 -2.36
C VAL A 137 -14.28 8.43 -1.34
N THR A 138 -14.79 8.52 -0.11
CA THR A 138 -13.99 8.88 1.05
C THR A 138 -13.13 7.67 1.47
N GLN A 139 -11.87 7.91 1.81
CA GLN A 139 -10.93 6.88 2.25
C GLN A 139 -10.32 7.28 3.60
N GLY A 140 -10.79 6.64 4.67
CA GLY A 140 -10.45 7.04 6.04
C GLY A 140 -10.97 8.43 6.39
N ALA A 141 -10.47 9.04 7.47
CA ALA A 141 -10.93 10.36 7.92
C ALA A 141 -10.51 11.52 7.00
N ASN A 142 -9.35 11.39 6.34
CA ASN A 142 -8.66 12.51 5.71
C ASN A 142 -8.47 12.36 4.19
N GLY A 143 -9.07 11.36 3.55
CA GLY A 143 -8.84 11.07 2.13
C GLY A 143 -10.11 11.14 1.30
N THR A 144 -10.00 11.69 0.09
CA THR A 144 -11.00 11.55 -0.98
C THR A 144 -10.30 11.02 -2.22
N ALA A 145 -10.90 10.06 -2.91
CA ALA A 145 -10.33 9.46 -4.11
C ALA A 145 -11.38 9.33 -5.22
N VAL A 146 -10.91 9.32 -6.47
CA VAL A 146 -11.69 8.99 -7.67
C VAL A 146 -11.06 7.81 -8.40
N LEU A 147 -11.89 7.00 -9.07
CA LEU A 147 -11.42 5.94 -9.96
C LEU A 147 -11.64 6.35 -11.42
N VAL A 148 -10.55 6.58 -12.12
CA VAL A 148 -10.53 7.00 -13.53
C VAL A 148 -10.28 5.77 -14.42
N ALA A 149 -11.14 5.61 -15.44
CA ALA A 149 -11.02 4.55 -16.45
C ALA A 149 -10.81 3.14 -15.87
N ASN A 150 -11.44 2.83 -14.73
CA ASN A 150 -11.30 1.54 -14.03
C ASN A 150 -9.84 1.15 -13.72
N ARG A 151 -8.93 2.12 -13.61
CA ARG A 151 -7.49 1.84 -13.45
C ARG A 151 -6.69 2.84 -12.63
N TYR A 152 -6.98 4.12 -12.71
CA TYR A 152 -6.18 5.10 -12.00
C TYR A 152 -6.96 5.61 -10.80
N GLN A 153 -6.47 5.28 -9.62
CA GLN A 153 -6.97 5.89 -8.41
C GLN A 153 -6.24 7.23 -8.22
N VAL A 154 -6.97 8.33 -8.36
CA VAL A 154 -6.47 9.67 -8.04
C VAL A 154 -6.97 10.03 -6.65
N LYS A 155 -6.09 10.47 -5.76
CA LYS A 155 -6.43 10.70 -4.36
C LYS A 155 -5.80 11.99 -3.85
N VAL A 156 -6.60 12.72 -3.06
CA VAL A 156 -6.14 13.84 -2.24
C VAL A 156 -6.31 13.45 -0.77
N GLN A 157 -5.27 13.64 0.04
CA GLN A 157 -5.27 13.35 1.46
C GLN A 157 -4.85 14.56 2.27
N SER A 158 -5.68 15.03 3.18
CA SER A 158 -5.35 16.15 4.07
C SER A 158 -4.16 15.79 4.98
N ARG A 159 -3.28 16.77 5.16
CA ARG A 159 -2.19 16.78 6.14
C ARG A 159 -2.41 17.87 7.19
N ASP A 160 -3.28 18.82 6.90
CA ASP A 160 -3.73 19.86 7.81
C ASP A 160 -5.24 19.74 8.06
N ALA A 161 -5.68 20.01 9.30
CA ALA A 161 -7.09 19.92 9.69
C ALA A 161 -7.97 20.99 9.01
N SER A 162 -7.38 22.13 8.62
CA SER A 162 -8.07 23.16 7.84
C SER A 162 -8.28 22.76 6.38
N PHE A 163 -7.59 21.72 5.87
CA PHE A 163 -7.79 21.21 4.53
C PHE A 163 -8.97 20.23 4.53
N SER A 164 -10.15 20.76 4.25
CA SER A 164 -11.45 20.10 4.43
C SER A 164 -11.73 19.03 3.36
N ALA A 165 -12.87 18.34 3.50
CA ALA A 165 -13.35 17.43 2.46
C ALA A 165 -13.65 18.17 1.14
N SER A 166 -14.23 19.38 1.22
CA SER A 166 -14.52 20.20 0.04
C SER A 166 -13.23 20.56 -0.69
N ASP A 167 -12.19 20.98 0.04
CA ASP A 167 -10.88 21.29 -0.57
C ASP A 167 -10.30 20.08 -1.31
N ARG A 168 -10.44 18.86 -0.76
CA ARG A 168 -10.00 17.63 -1.43
C ARG A 168 -10.75 17.41 -2.74
N GLU A 169 -12.04 17.70 -2.79
CA GLU A 169 -12.88 17.51 -3.97
C GLU A 169 -12.59 18.55 -5.05
N ASP A 170 -12.37 19.79 -4.64
CA ASP A 170 -11.94 20.87 -5.53
C ASP A 170 -10.58 20.52 -6.15
N TRP A 171 -9.63 20.07 -5.35
CA TRP A 171 -8.31 19.65 -5.84
C TRP A 171 -8.36 18.42 -6.73
N LEU A 172 -9.24 17.45 -6.47
CA LEU A 172 -9.46 16.31 -7.36
C LEU A 172 -9.96 16.76 -8.73
N SER A 173 -10.83 17.77 -8.78
CA SER A 173 -11.35 18.34 -10.03
C SER A 173 -10.28 19.09 -10.84
N LYS A 174 -9.18 19.52 -10.20
CA LYS A 174 -8.06 20.18 -10.88
C LYS A 174 -7.09 19.20 -11.56
N PHE A 175 -7.15 17.90 -11.28
CA PHE A 175 -6.36 16.92 -12.04
C PHE A 175 -6.86 16.82 -13.48
N ASN A 176 -5.95 16.51 -14.41
CA ASN A 176 -6.35 16.20 -15.79
C ASN A 176 -6.88 14.75 -15.87
N LEU A 177 -8.09 14.54 -15.35
CA LEU A 177 -8.72 13.21 -15.26
C LEU A 177 -9.05 12.62 -16.63
N SER A 178 -9.48 13.44 -17.59
CA SER A 178 -9.78 13.01 -18.97
C SER A 178 -8.50 12.59 -19.73
N GLY A 179 -7.42 13.33 -19.56
CA GLY A 179 -6.10 12.96 -20.08
C GLY A 179 -5.59 11.67 -19.46
N LEU A 180 -5.83 11.45 -18.16
CA LEU A 180 -5.45 10.24 -17.45
C LEU A 180 -6.29 9.02 -17.92
N ALA A 181 -7.58 9.21 -18.20
CA ALA A 181 -8.45 8.19 -18.75
C ALA A 181 -7.98 7.65 -20.11
N SER A 182 -7.20 8.43 -20.85
CA SER A 182 -6.64 8.05 -22.16
C SER A 182 -5.34 7.24 -22.07
N VAL A 183 -4.82 6.99 -20.86
CA VAL A 183 -3.52 6.31 -20.66
C VAL A 183 -3.69 4.80 -20.62
N LYS A 184 -3.04 4.13 -21.57
CA LYS A 184 -2.88 2.67 -21.65
C LYS A 184 -1.60 2.22 -20.97
#